data_AF-A0A926APG9-F1
#
_entry.id   AF-A0A926APG9-F1
#
_cell.length_a   1.000
_cell.length_b   1.000
_cell.length_c   1.000
_cell.angle_alpha   90.00
_cell.angle_beta   90.00
_cell.angle_gamma   90.00
#
_symmetry.space_group_name_H-M   'P 1'
#
loop_
_entity.id
_entity.type
_entity.pdbx_description
1 polymer ?
#
loop_
_entity_poly.entity_id
_entity_poly.type
_entity_poly.pdbx_seq_one_letter_code
_entity_poly.pdbx_strand_id
1 'polypeptide(L)'
;MSSTITLSGYKSDLASLNDIELLQALAWERGADPALKAAATAGDVDAVQSALLAALQPQATGRESALGCGARTLWSLAAFPEEADLGKLLSQVAGLSGKPRAGQKRATNKAPKTLAQRIEPLIRRLTTEEDNDEPSEPVSPFAVVAALEVLALAGARLRPEQLWKLWRHSLSQIVQLIRTNTDEDAHDPTIPADVQLIERGELPFVAGALFGDVAGAADLIKAGRKVLARSLSENADSDGTPRAEMIERLPLWLAPLIRASLIAK
;
A
#
# COMPACT_ATOMS: atom_id res chain seq x y z
N MET A 1 30.47 4.13 8.44
CA MET A 1 29.37 3.71 9.32
C MET A 1 28.13 3.67 8.45
N SER A 2 27.59 2.49 8.13
CA SER A 2 26.34 2.41 7.35
C SER A 2 25.19 2.98 8.18
N SER A 3 24.46 3.93 7.61
CA SER A 3 23.24 4.48 8.21
C SER A 3 22.18 3.39 8.24
N THR A 4 21.67 3.06 9.42
CA THR A 4 20.61 2.08 9.59
C THR A 4 19.26 2.68 9.21
N ILE A 5 18.50 1.97 8.37
CA ILE A 5 17.16 2.34 7.92
C ILE A 5 16.13 1.64 8.79
N THR A 6 15.22 2.40 9.40
CA THR A 6 14.01 1.90 10.05
C THR A 6 12.79 2.50 9.35
N LEU A 7 11.64 1.86 9.50
CA LEU A 7 10.36 2.39 9.00
C LEU A 7 9.99 3.74 9.63
N SER A 8 10.44 4.00 10.86
CA SER A 8 10.08 5.17 11.65
C SER A 8 11.13 6.28 11.66
N GLY A 9 12.29 6.13 11.01
CA GLY A 9 13.43 6.98 11.38
C GLY A 9 14.60 7.10 10.41
N TYR A 10 14.40 6.99 9.09
CA TYR A 10 15.47 7.24 8.13
C TYR A 10 15.49 8.66 7.56
N LYS A 11 16.66 9.30 7.53
CA LYS A 11 16.81 10.70 7.12
C LYS A 11 17.13 10.89 5.64
N SER A 12 17.79 9.92 5.00
CA SER A 12 18.18 10.03 3.59
C SER A 12 17.07 9.53 2.66
N ASP A 13 17.19 9.85 1.38
CA ASP A 13 16.33 9.26 0.35
C ASP A 13 16.66 7.78 0.16
N LEU A 14 15.64 6.92 0.21
CA LEU A 14 15.78 5.48 -0.02
C LEU A 14 15.82 5.15 -1.50
N ALA A 15 15.19 5.98 -2.33
CA ALA A 15 15.11 5.75 -3.77
C ALA A 15 16.50 5.76 -4.43
N SER A 16 17.46 6.49 -3.86
CA SER A 16 18.82 6.63 -4.38
C SER A 16 19.74 5.43 -4.09
N LEU A 17 19.39 4.55 -3.13
CA LEU A 17 20.22 3.39 -2.81
C LEU A 17 20.05 2.32 -3.88
N ASN A 18 21.06 1.51 -4.19
CA ASN A 18 20.81 0.31 -4.99
C ASN A 18 20.10 -0.79 -4.15
N ASP A 19 19.72 -1.91 -4.77
CA ASP A 19 19.02 -3.00 -4.10
C ASP A 19 19.83 -3.64 -2.96
N ILE A 20 21.12 -3.84 -3.18
CA ILE A 20 22.02 -4.46 -2.20
C ILE A 20 22.22 -3.51 -1.00
N GLU A 21 22.51 -2.24 -1.27
CA GLU A 21 22.70 -1.21 -0.25
C GLU A 21 21.46 -1.04 0.61
N LEU A 22 20.27 -0.99 -0.01
CA LEU A 22 19.01 -0.90 0.71
C LEU A 22 18.85 -2.09 1.67
N LEU A 23 19.00 -3.31 1.17
CA LEU A 23 18.83 -4.54 1.96
C LEU A 23 19.79 -4.62 3.14
N GLN A 24 21.05 -4.26 2.93
CA GLN A 24 22.07 -4.28 3.97
C GLN A 24 21.90 -3.15 4.99
N ALA A 25 21.28 -2.03 4.60
CA ALA A 25 21.02 -0.91 5.49
C ALA A 25 19.73 -1.04 6.30
N LEU A 26 18.77 -1.88 5.88
CA LEU A 26 17.55 -2.14 6.63
C LEU A 26 17.84 -2.77 8.00
N ALA A 27 17.30 -2.16 9.06
CA ALA A 27 17.15 -2.83 10.33
C ALA A 27 15.92 -3.73 10.31
N TRP A 28 16.10 -4.94 10.83
CA TRP A 28 15.07 -5.97 10.88
C TRP A 28 14.55 -6.14 12.31
N GLU A 29 13.24 -6.38 12.44
CA GLU A 29 12.62 -6.70 13.73
C GLU A 29 13.23 -7.98 14.33
N ARG A 30 13.23 -8.10 15.66
CA ARG A 30 13.82 -9.29 16.31
C ARG A 30 13.15 -10.59 15.85
N GLY A 31 11.84 -10.56 15.65
CA GLY A 31 11.02 -11.70 15.21
C GLY A 31 10.97 -11.91 13.69
N ALA A 32 11.66 -11.08 12.90
CA ALA A 32 11.58 -11.19 11.45
C ALA A 32 12.18 -12.49 10.90
N ASP A 33 11.66 -12.93 9.75
CA ASP A 33 12.01 -14.21 9.13
C ASP A 33 13.54 -14.39 9.00
N PRO A 34 14.12 -15.49 9.53
CA PRO A 34 15.56 -15.67 9.55
C PRO A 34 16.17 -15.85 8.16
N ALA A 35 15.44 -16.45 7.21
CA ALA A 35 15.90 -16.60 5.83
C ALA A 35 15.92 -15.24 5.11
N LEU A 36 14.88 -14.43 5.32
CA LEU A 36 14.81 -13.06 4.79
C LEU A 36 15.99 -12.21 5.31
N LYS A 37 16.26 -12.24 6.63
CA LYS A 37 17.41 -11.53 7.23
C LYS A 37 18.75 -11.99 6.68
N ALA A 38 18.95 -13.31 6.56
CA ALA A 38 20.21 -13.86 6.07
C ALA A 38 20.46 -13.43 4.61
N ALA A 39 19.44 -13.52 3.76
CA ALA A 39 19.50 -13.08 2.37
C ALA A 39 19.79 -11.58 2.25
N ALA A 40 19.08 -10.75 3.03
CA ALA A 40 19.30 -9.30 3.03
C ALA A 40 20.71 -8.92 3.50
N THR A 41 21.23 -9.58 4.54
CA THR A 41 22.60 -9.37 5.04
C THR A 41 23.65 -9.75 3.99
N ALA A 42 23.39 -10.84 3.24
CA ALA A 42 24.26 -11.26 2.14
C ALA A 42 24.16 -10.36 0.90
N GLY A 43 23.16 -9.48 0.81
CA GLY A 43 22.88 -8.71 -0.39
C GLY A 43 22.30 -9.55 -1.53
N ASP A 44 21.73 -10.71 -1.22
CA ASP A 44 21.16 -11.63 -2.21
C ASP A 44 19.71 -11.26 -2.51
N VAL A 45 19.52 -10.45 -3.55
CA VAL A 45 18.21 -9.94 -3.95
C VAL A 45 17.25 -11.06 -4.35
N ASP A 46 17.72 -12.09 -5.05
CA ASP A 46 16.88 -13.20 -5.52
C ASP A 46 16.40 -14.08 -4.35
N ALA A 47 17.27 -14.32 -3.37
CA ALA A 47 16.90 -15.02 -2.15
C ALA A 47 15.90 -14.20 -1.30
N VAL A 48 16.05 -12.87 -1.24
CA VAL A 48 15.07 -11.99 -0.59
C VAL A 48 13.71 -12.07 -1.30
N GLN A 49 13.67 -11.97 -2.63
CA GLN A 49 12.44 -12.10 -3.41
C GLN A 49 11.74 -13.43 -3.15
N SER A 50 12.51 -14.52 -3.10
CA SER A 50 11.99 -15.86 -2.82
C SER A 50 11.42 -15.95 -1.39
N ALA A 51 12.11 -15.39 -0.40
CA ALA A 51 11.65 -15.35 0.99
C ALA A 51 10.38 -14.51 1.16
N LEU A 52 10.33 -13.33 0.53
CA LEU A 52 9.14 -12.46 0.51
C LEU A 52 7.94 -13.18 -0.14
N LEU A 53 8.15 -13.83 -1.28
CA LEU A 53 7.10 -14.58 -1.94
C LEU A 53 6.56 -15.70 -1.04
N ALA A 54 7.46 -16.45 -0.38
CA ALA A 54 7.10 -17.50 0.57
C ALA A 54 6.31 -16.96 1.77
N ALA A 55 6.70 -15.81 2.33
CA ALA A 55 5.98 -15.16 3.43
C ALA A 55 4.56 -14.74 3.04
N LEU A 56 4.33 -14.41 1.77
CA LEU A 56 3.01 -14.03 1.24
C LEU A 56 2.14 -15.24 0.82
N GLN A 57 2.71 -16.43 0.61
CA GLN A 57 1.95 -17.63 0.18
C GLN A 57 0.82 -18.05 1.15
N PRO A 58 1.01 -18.08 2.49
CA PRO A 58 -0.06 -18.40 3.43
C PRO A 58 -1.28 -17.48 3.29
N GLN A 59 -1.06 -16.25 2.82
CA GLN A 59 -2.12 -15.27 2.61
C GLN A 59 -2.91 -15.53 1.31
N ALA A 60 -2.35 -16.30 0.36
CA ALA A 60 -2.97 -16.55 -0.95
C ALA A 60 -4.07 -17.61 -0.92
N THR A 61 -3.97 -18.60 -0.04
CA THR A 61 -4.83 -19.80 -0.05
C THR A 61 -6.20 -19.60 0.59
N GLY A 62 -6.43 -18.48 1.30
CA GLY A 62 -7.71 -18.15 1.95
C GLY A 62 -8.31 -16.78 1.62
N ARG A 63 -7.61 -15.93 0.84
CA ARG A 63 -7.99 -14.52 0.60
C ARG A 63 -8.53 -14.25 -0.82
N GLU A 64 -9.29 -15.16 -1.42
CA GLU A 64 -10.13 -14.78 -2.56
C GLU A 64 -11.25 -13.86 -2.07
N SER A 65 -10.92 -12.57 -1.90
CA SER A 65 -11.95 -11.57 -1.74
C SER A 65 -12.75 -11.48 -3.04
N ALA A 66 -14.07 -11.55 -2.90
CA ALA A 66 -15.01 -11.34 -4.01
C ALA A 66 -14.77 -10.05 -4.81
N LEU A 67 -14.09 -9.06 -4.21
CA LEU A 67 -13.83 -7.76 -4.81
C LEU A 67 -12.51 -7.68 -5.62
N GLY A 68 -11.66 -8.70 -5.63
CA GLY A 68 -10.36 -8.64 -6.31
C GLY A 68 -9.40 -7.60 -5.69
N CYS A 69 -8.22 -7.41 -6.27
CA CYS A 69 -7.28 -6.37 -5.82
C CYS A 69 -7.58 -5.02 -6.46
N GLY A 70 -7.45 -3.94 -5.68
CA GLY A 70 -7.59 -2.55 -6.13
C GLY A 70 -9.01 -2.00 -6.02
N ALA A 71 -10.02 -2.87 -5.87
CA ALA A 71 -11.42 -2.44 -5.75
C ALA A 71 -11.70 -1.62 -4.50
N ARG A 72 -10.95 -1.86 -3.41
CA ARG A 72 -11.22 -1.17 -2.14
C ARG A 72 -10.61 0.22 -2.12
N THR A 73 -9.43 0.39 -2.72
CA THR A 73 -8.81 1.71 -2.87
C THR A 73 -9.73 2.64 -3.66
N LEU A 74 -10.46 2.14 -4.66
CA LEU A 74 -11.42 2.94 -5.44
C LEU A 74 -12.49 3.66 -4.60
N TRP A 75 -12.80 3.20 -3.39
CA TRP A 75 -13.76 3.88 -2.51
C TRP A 75 -13.28 5.25 -2.06
N SER A 76 -11.97 5.50 -2.09
CA SER A 76 -11.37 6.79 -1.76
C SER A 76 -11.10 7.67 -2.98
N LEU A 77 -11.32 7.19 -4.21
CA LEU A 77 -10.94 7.92 -5.43
C LEU A 77 -11.59 9.30 -5.54
N ALA A 78 -12.81 9.48 -5.00
CA ALA A 78 -13.47 10.78 -5.02
C ALA A 78 -12.76 11.86 -4.17
N ALA A 79 -11.89 11.47 -3.24
CA ALA A 79 -11.03 12.38 -2.48
C ALA A 79 -9.74 12.75 -3.24
N PHE A 80 -9.44 12.07 -4.35
CA PHE A 80 -8.21 12.23 -5.15
C PHE A 80 -8.56 12.33 -6.65
N PRO A 81 -9.26 13.41 -7.07
CA PRO A 81 -9.71 13.57 -8.46
C PRO A 81 -8.56 13.59 -9.49
N GLU A 82 -7.37 14.00 -9.07
CA GLU A 82 -6.14 13.99 -9.86
C GLU A 82 -5.67 12.57 -10.22
N GLU A 83 -6.01 11.57 -9.41
CA GLU A 83 -5.65 10.15 -9.62
C GLU A 83 -6.67 9.39 -10.50
N ALA A 84 -7.42 10.10 -11.34
CA ALA A 84 -8.46 9.51 -12.18
C ALA A 84 -7.91 8.47 -13.17
N ASP A 85 -6.66 8.60 -13.61
CA ASP A 85 -5.97 7.64 -14.48
C ASP A 85 -5.64 6.34 -13.71
N LEU A 86 -5.11 6.46 -12.49
CA LEU A 86 -4.84 5.35 -11.60
C LEU A 86 -6.15 4.62 -11.22
N GLY A 87 -7.23 5.36 -10.98
CA GLY A 87 -8.56 4.81 -10.76
C GLY A 87 -9.07 3.94 -11.92
N LYS A 88 -8.75 4.30 -13.17
CA LYS A 88 -9.09 3.46 -14.34
C LYS A 88 -8.31 2.16 -14.34
N LEU A 89 -7.02 2.19 -14.02
CA LEU A 89 -6.18 0.98 -13.94
C LEU A 89 -6.65 0.05 -12.82
N LEU A 90 -6.94 0.60 -11.64
CA LEU A 90 -7.50 -0.16 -10.51
C LEU A 90 -8.83 -0.81 -10.88
N SER A 91 -9.73 -0.09 -11.57
CA SER A 91 -11.00 -0.64 -12.05
C SER A 91 -10.81 -1.80 -13.04
N GLN A 92 -9.79 -1.76 -13.88
CA GLN A 92 -9.47 -2.83 -14.82
C GLN A 92 -8.92 -4.09 -14.13
N VAL A 93 -8.03 -3.89 -13.15
CA VAL A 93 -7.46 -4.98 -12.35
C VAL A 93 -8.54 -5.64 -11.48
N ALA A 94 -9.41 -4.83 -10.87
CA ALA A 94 -10.58 -5.29 -10.12
C ALA A 94 -11.64 -5.99 -10.98
N GLY A 95 -11.55 -5.89 -12.31
CA GLY A 95 -12.56 -6.47 -13.22
C GLY A 95 -13.88 -5.71 -13.24
N LEU A 96 -13.89 -4.46 -12.76
CA LEU A 96 -15.04 -3.55 -12.78
C LEU A 96 -15.16 -2.82 -14.12
N SER A 97 -14.10 -2.80 -14.93
CA SER A 97 -14.11 -2.18 -16.25
C SER A 97 -14.91 -3.01 -17.26
N GLY A 98 -16.19 -2.68 -17.41
CA GLY A 98 -17.00 -3.05 -18.58
C GLY A 98 -17.68 -4.40 -18.49
N LYS A 99 -19.02 -4.37 -18.37
CA LYS A 99 -19.84 -5.46 -18.92
C LYS A 99 -19.53 -5.55 -20.43
N PRO A 100 -19.30 -6.74 -21.01
CA PRO A 100 -19.23 -6.85 -22.46
C PRO A 100 -20.52 -6.26 -23.03
N ARG A 101 -20.40 -5.30 -23.96
CA ARG A 101 -21.57 -4.76 -24.67
C ARG A 101 -22.29 -5.95 -25.31
N ALA A 102 -23.60 -6.05 -25.06
CA ALA A 102 -24.44 -7.05 -25.73
C ALA A 102 -24.24 -6.92 -27.25
N GLY A 103 -23.72 -7.98 -27.87
CA GLY A 103 -23.39 -8.01 -29.31
C GLY A 103 -21.89 -8.10 -29.65
N GLN A 104 -20.98 -7.93 -28.69
CA GLN A 104 -19.55 -8.15 -28.96
C GLN A 104 -19.26 -9.65 -28.99
N LYS A 105 -19.16 -10.21 -30.21
CA LYS A 105 -18.75 -11.61 -30.45
C LYS A 105 -17.47 -11.88 -29.64
N ARG A 106 -17.54 -12.79 -28.66
CA ARG A 106 -16.36 -13.27 -27.93
C ARG A 106 -15.36 -13.76 -28.98
N ALA A 107 -14.20 -13.13 -29.07
CA ALA A 107 -13.10 -13.65 -29.85
C ALA A 107 -12.70 -15.00 -29.24
N THR A 108 -13.06 -16.09 -29.91
CA THR A 108 -13.18 -17.43 -29.32
C THR A 108 -11.87 -18.12 -28.97
N ASN A 109 -10.69 -17.53 -29.24
CA ASN A 109 -9.43 -18.28 -29.22
C ASN A 109 -8.26 -17.66 -28.43
N LYS A 110 -8.46 -16.63 -27.60
CA LYS A 110 -7.35 -16.08 -26.79
C LYS A 110 -7.40 -16.63 -25.36
N ALA A 111 -6.30 -17.23 -24.93
CA ALA A 111 -6.12 -17.64 -23.53
C ALA A 111 -6.31 -16.42 -22.60
N PRO A 112 -6.99 -16.57 -21.46
CA PRO A 112 -7.18 -15.49 -20.51
C PRO A 112 -5.81 -15.01 -20.00
N LYS A 113 -5.62 -13.68 -19.97
CA LYS A 113 -4.41 -13.08 -19.38
C LYS A 113 -4.31 -13.48 -17.91
N THR A 114 -3.10 -13.83 -17.46
CA THR A 114 -2.84 -14.09 -16.03
C THR A 114 -2.99 -12.79 -15.22
N LEU A 115 -3.18 -12.88 -13.91
CA LEU A 115 -3.25 -11.67 -13.07
C LEU A 115 -1.95 -10.86 -13.16
N ALA A 116 -0.79 -11.51 -13.10
CA ALA A 116 0.51 -10.86 -13.26
C ALA A 116 0.61 -10.04 -14.56
N GLN A 117 0.01 -10.52 -15.66
CA GLN A 117 -0.05 -9.79 -16.92
C GLN A 117 -1.06 -8.64 -16.91
N ARG A 118 -2.18 -8.80 -16.19
CA ARG A 118 -3.23 -7.77 -16.08
C ARG A 118 -2.81 -6.60 -15.18
N ILE A 119 -2.03 -6.88 -14.14
CA ILE A 119 -1.61 -5.89 -13.13
C ILE A 119 -0.34 -5.13 -13.52
N GLU A 120 0.40 -5.60 -14.52
CA GLU A 120 1.64 -4.97 -15.01
C GLU A 120 1.49 -3.45 -15.29
N PRO A 121 0.45 -2.97 -16.00
CA PRO A 121 0.30 -1.53 -16.23
C PRO A 121 0.07 -0.73 -14.94
N LEU A 122 -0.63 -1.32 -13.97
CA LEU A 122 -0.85 -0.72 -12.66
C LEU A 122 0.47 -0.64 -11.89
N ILE A 123 1.26 -1.71 -11.85
CA ILE A 123 2.57 -1.70 -11.17
C ILE A 123 3.49 -0.64 -11.79
N ARG A 124 3.55 -0.53 -13.12
CA ARG A 124 4.35 0.51 -13.78
C ARG A 124 3.95 1.91 -13.34
N ARG A 125 2.65 2.23 -13.35
CA ARG A 125 2.14 3.53 -12.89
C ARG A 125 2.42 3.80 -11.42
N LEU A 126 2.30 2.77 -10.56
CA LEU A 126 2.53 2.87 -9.12
C LEU A 126 4.01 2.96 -8.74
N THR A 127 4.93 2.57 -9.62
CA THR A 127 6.37 2.54 -9.34
C THR A 127 7.15 3.62 -10.10
N THR A 128 6.43 4.51 -10.81
CA THR A 128 6.96 5.67 -11.53
C THR A 128 8.25 5.36 -12.30
N GLU A 129 8.15 4.44 -13.25
CA GLU A 129 9.21 4.16 -14.25
C GLU A 129 9.31 5.22 -15.36
N GLU A 130 8.69 6.40 -15.20
CA GLU A 130 8.77 7.44 -16.22
C GLU A 130 10.06 8.24 -16.04
N ASP A 131 10.96 8.13 -17.04
CA ASP A 131 12.31 8.70 -17.22
C ASP A 131 12.41 10.25 -17.10
N ASN A 132 11.77 10.88 -16.11
CA ASN A 132 11.74 12.34 -16.01
C ASN A 132 12.71 12.85 -14.94
N ASP A 133 13.73 13.57 -15.39
CA ASP A 133 14.67 14.43 -14.63
C ASP A 133 13.98 15.61 -13.88
N GLU A 134 12.64 15.62 -13.80
CA GLU A 134 11.89 16.64 -13.06
C GLU A 134 11.74 16.26 -11.57
N PRO A 135 11.75 17.25 -10.66
CA PRO A 135 11.56 16.99 -9.23
C PRO A 135 10.25 16.22 -9.03
N SER A 136 10.36 14.99 -8.54
CA SER A 136 9.21 14.10 -8.33
C SER A 136 8.14 14.83 -7.53
N GLU A 137 6.94 14.92 -8.08
CA GLU A 137 5.77 15.42 -7.38
C GLU A 137 5.61 14.70 -6.03
N PRO A 138 5.06 15.37 -5.01
CA PRO A 138 4.79 14.74 -3.72
C PRO A 138 3.92 13.51 -3.93
N VAL A 139 4.28 12.42 -3.26
CA VAL A 139 3.68 11.13 -3.53
C VAL A 139 2.28 11.09 -2.98
N SER A 140 1.33 10.84 -3.89
CA SER A 140 -0.09 10.76 -3.55
C SER A 140 -0.36 9.64 -2.54
N PRO A 141 -1.02 9.94 -1.39
CA PRO A 141 -1.43 8.93 -0.42
C PRO A 141 -2.28 7.82 -1.04
N PHE A 142 -3.11 8.18 -2.03
CA PHE A 142 -3.96 7.24 -2.75
C PHE A 142 -3.15 6.21 -3.54
N ALA A 143 -2.08 6.65 -4.22
CA ALA A 143 -1.18 5.75 -4.94
C ALA A 143 -0.47 4.78 -3.98
N VAL A 144 -0.05 5.25 -2.80
CA VAL A 144 0.59 4.39 -1.80
C VAL A 144 -0.40 3.37 -1.23
N VAL A 145 -1.63 3.76 -0.90
CA VAL A 145 -2.67 2.81 -0.45
C VAL A 145 -2.93 1.75 -1.53
N ALA A 146 -3.02 2.16 -2.80
CA ALA A 146 -3.20 1.23 -3.92
C ALA A 146 -2.05 0.22 -4.01
N ALA A 147 -0.80 0.67 -3.87
CA ALA A 147 0.37 -0.19 -3.89
C ALA A 147 0.38 -1.20 -2.73
N LEU A 148 0.05 -0.75 -1.51
CA LEU A 148 -0.08 -1.62 -0.35
C LEU A 148 -1.22 -2.64 -0.49
N GLU A 149 -2.37 -2.24 -1.04
CA GLU A 149 -3.46 -3.17 -1.33
C GLU A 149 -3.04 -4.26 -2.33
N VAL A 150 -2.31 -3.87 -3.39
CA VAL A 150 -1.79 -4.83 -4.37
C VAL A 150 -0.80 -5.81 -3.72
N LEU A 151 0.15 -5.33 -2.90
CA LEU A 151 1.07 -6.19 -2.17
C LEU A 151 0.32 -7.18 -1.26
N ALA A 152 -0.64 -6.69 -0.48
CA ALA A 152 -1.40 -7.48 0.47
C ALA A 152 -2.27 -8.59 -0.16
N LEU A 153 -2.85 -8.32 -1.33
CA LEU A 153 -3.89 -9.18 -1.92
C LEU A 153 -3.43 -9.93 -3.16
N ALA A 154 -2.43 -9.42 -3.87
CA ALA A 154 -1.92 -10.01 -5.10
C ALA A 154 -0.45 -10.41 -5.00
N GLY A 155 0.29 -10.00 -3.97
CA GLY A 155 1.75 -10.17 -3.86
C GLY A 155 2.23 -11.61 -4.12
N ALA A 156 1.57 -12.61 -3.53
CA ALA A 156 1.89 -14.03 -3.72
C ALA A 156 1.67 -14.57 -5.15
N ARG A 157 0.98 -13.80 -6.01
CA ARG A 157 0.63 -14.14 -7.40
C ARG A 157 1.39 -13.27 -8.41
N LEU A 158 2.20 -12.34 -7.94
CA LEU A 158 3.08 -11.54 -8.79
C LEU A 158 4.30 -12.36 -9.20
N ARG A 159 4.93 -11.94 -10.30
CA ARG A 159 6.29 -12.41 -10.62
C ARG A 159 7.29 -11.85 -9.58
N PRO A 160 8.40 -12.55 -9.29
CA PRO A 160 9.39 -12.09 -8.32
C PRO A 160 9.84 -10.64 -8.55
N GLU A 161 10.09 -10.25 -9.80
CA GLU A 161 10.56 -8.90 -10.15
C GLU A 161 9.47 -7.84 -9.91
N GLN A 162 8.21 -8.18 -10.22
CA GLN A 162 7.06 -7.31 -9.96
C GLN A 162 6.84 -7.11 -8.46
N LEU A 163 6.95 -8.19 -7.68
CA LEU A 163 6.83 -8.16 -6.24
C LEU A 163 7.93 -7.29 -5.64
N TRP A 164 9.19 -7.53 -6.01
CA TRP A 164 10.34 -6.77 -5.53
C TRP A 164 10.20 -5.28 -5.80
N LYS A 165 9.92 -4.93 -7.05
CA LYS A 165 9.80 -3.54 -7.49
C LYS A 165 8.70 -2.81 -6.72
N LEU A 166 7.53 -3.44 -6.59
CA LEU A 166 6.41 -2.85 -5.85
C LEU A 166 6.69 -2.75 -4.35
N TRP A 167 7.30 -3.78 -3.75
CA TRP A 167 7.66 -3.81 -2.34
C TRP A 167 8.65 -2.70 -2.01
N ARG A 168 9.74 -2.61 -2.77
CA ARG A 168 10.79 -1.61 -2.61
C ARG A 168 10.26 -0.19 -2.78
N HIS A 169 9.48 0.04 -3.84
CA HIS A 169 8.89 1.36 -4.08
C HIS A 169 7.96 1.75 -2.93
N SER A 170 7.04 0.86 -2.55
CA SER A 170 6.09 1.12 -1.46
C SER A 170 6.79 1.42 -0.14
N LEU A 171 7.86 0.68 0.19
CA LEU A 171 8.67 0.94 1.37
C LEU A 171 9.30 2.34 1.34
N SER A 172 9.87 2.71 0.20
CA SER A 172 10.50 4.02 0.00
C SER A 172 9.50 5.15 0.20
N GLN A 173 8.31 5.02 -0.40
CA GLN A 173 7.23 6.00 -0.29
C GLN A 173 6.70 6.14 1.14
N ILE A 174 6.53 5.03 1.83
CA ILE A 174 6.08 5.05 3.22
C ILE A 174 7.06 5.77 4.12
N VAL A 175 8.35 5.47 4.01
CA VAL A 175 9.38 6.16 4.81
C VAL A 175 9.42 7.65 4.48
N GLN A 176 9.28 8.02 3.21
CA GLN A 176 9.20 9.42 2.79
C GLN A 176 7.99 10.13 3.41
N LEU A 177 6.80 9.52 3.33
CA LEU A 177 5.55 10.09 3.87
C LEU A 177 5.58 10.22 5.40
N ILE A 178 6.11 9.23 6.11
CA ILE A 178 6.22 9.28 7.57
C ILE A 178 7.19 10.40 7.99
N ARG A 179 8.29 10.59 7.25
CA ARG A 179 9.25 11.67 7.50
C ARG A 179 8.62 13.05 7.31
N THR A 180 7.75 13.22 6.32
CA THR A 180 7.06 14.51 6.09
C THR A 180 5.93 14.74 7.09
N ASN A 181 5.29 13.69 7.59
CA ASN A 181 4.13 13.76 8.50
C ASN A 181 4.51 13.56 9.98
N THR A 182 5.59 14.20 10.43
CA THR A 182 6.16 13.98 11.78
C THR A 182 5.33 14.52 12.94
N ASP A 183 4.30 15.33 12.68
CA ASP A 183 3.41 15.88 13.71
C ASP A 183 2.04 15.17 13.69
N GLU A 184 1.89 14.15 14.55
CA GLU A 184 0.66 13.34 14.68
C GLU A 184 -0.58 14.17 15.02
N ASP A 185 -0.39 15.34 15.63
CA ASP A 185 -1.45 16.19 16.19
C ASP A 185 -1.63 17.52 15.44
N ALA A 186 -0.76 17.86 14.49
CA ALA A 186 -0.92 19.04 13.64
C ALA A 186 -2.09 18.86 12.67
N HIS A 187 -3.32 19.15 13.08
CA HIS A 187 -4.45 19.19 12.15
C HIS A 187 -4.19 20.28 11.10
N ASP A 188 -4.09 19.88 9.83
CA ASP A 188 -4.03 20.83 8.72
C ASP A 188 -5.47 21.10 8.24
N PRO A 189 -6.04 22.29 8.49
CA PRO A 189 -7.41 22.59 8.08
C PRO A 189 -7.56 22.70 6.55
N THR A 190 -6.46 22.76 5.79
CA THR A 190 -6.49 22.82 4.32
C THR A 190 -6.65 21.46 3.67
N ILE A 191 -6.33 20.38 4.40
CA ILE A 191 -6.43 19.01 3.90
C ILE A 191 -7.76 18.39 4.38
N PRO A 192 -8.56 17.77 3.50
CA PRO A 192 -9.78 17.08 3.91
C PRO A 192 -9.54 15.99 4.99
N ALA A 193 -10.47 15.88 5.95
CA ALA A 193 -10.29 15.00 7.12
C ALA A 193 -10.16 13.49 6.78
N ASP A 194 -10.83 13.03 5.73
CA ASP A 194 -10.71 11.70 5.13
C ASP A 194 -9.34 11.44 4.51
N VAL A 195 -8.73 12.45 3.88
CA VAL A 195 -7.34 12.36 3.37
C VAL A 195 -6.36 12.26 4.54
N GLN A 196 -6.51 13.11 5.57
CA GLN A 196 -5.70 13.01 6.79
C GLN A 196 -5.86 11.65 7.50
N LEU A 197 -7.07 11.08 7.48
CA LEU A 197 -7.33 9.75 8.04
C LEU A 197 -6.59 8.65 7.29
N ILE A 198 -6.46 8.78 5.97
CA ILE A 198 -5.62 7.87 5.15
C ILE A 198 -4.15 8.05 5.50
N GLU A 199 -3.65 9.28 5.47
CA GLU A 199 -2.22 9.59 5.65
C GLU A 199 -1.68 9.23 7.03
N ARG A 200 -2.45 9.49 8.09
CA ARG A 200 -2.01 9.35 9.47
C ARG A 200 -2.56 8.12 10.17
N GLY A 201 -3.66 7.58 9.65
CA GLY A 201 -4.32 6.40 10.20
C GLY A 201 -4.02 5.16 9.38
N GLU A 202 -4.59 5.08 8.18
CA GLU A 202 -4.53 3.89 7.34
C GLU A 202 -3.11 3.54 6.92
N LEU A 203 -2.37 4.49 6.33
CA LEU A 203 -1.05 4.23 5.76
C LEU A 203 -0.06 3.71 6.80
N PRO A 204 0.16 4.35 7.97
CA PRO A 204 1.07 3.82 8.98
C PRO A 204 0.62 2.44 9.50
N PHE A 205 -0.70 2.26 9.70
CA PHE A 205 -1.23 1.00 10.20
C PHE A 205 -1.01 -0.17 9.23
N VAL A 206 -1.38 0.03 7.95
CA VAL A 206 -1.26 -0.98 6.91
C VAL A 206 0.21 -1.24 6.57
N ALA A 207 1.03 -0.20 6.47
CA ALA A 207 2.45 -0.36 6.20
C ALA A 207 3.16 -1.11 7.32
N GLY A 208 2.91 -0.77 8.59
CA GLY A 208 3.48 -1.51 9.71
C GLY A 208 3.06 -2.99 9.72
N ALA A 209 1.84 -3.31 9.27
CA ALA A 209 1.41 -4.71 9.14
C ALA A 209 2.12 -5.45 7.98
N LEU A 210 2.26 -4.81 6.82
CA LEU A 210 2.87 -5.43 5.63
C LEU A 210 4.39 -5.53 5.69
N PHE A 211 5.03 -4.57 6.35
CA PHE A 211 6.48 -4.52 6.56
C PHE A 211 6.85 -4.93 7.99
N GLY A 212 6.08 -5.85 8.58
CA GLY A 212 6.26 -6.31 9.97
C GLY A 212 7.66 -6.86 10.28
N ASP A 213 8.41 -7.25 9.26
CA ASP A 213 9.79 -7.72 9.39
C ASP A 213 10.82 -6.58 9.54
N VAL A 214 10.47 -5.34 9.18
CA VAL A 214 11.36 -4.17 9.21
C VAL A 214 11.19 -3.42 10.53
N ALA A 215 12.32 -3.03 11.15
CA ALA A 215 12.33 -2.36 12.43
C ALA A 215 11.48 -1.07 12.42
N GLY A 216 10.68 -0.89 13.47
CA GLY A 216 9.77 0.25 13.62
C GLY A 216 8.35 -0.01 13.10
N ALA A 217 8.08 -1.20 12.54
CA ALA A 217 6.75 -1.60 12.10
C ALA A 217 5.70 -1.54 13.23
N ALA A 218 6.06 -2.00 14.43
CA ALA A 218 5.17 -1.97 15.59
C ALA A 218 4.79 -0.55 16.01
N ASP A 219 5.71 0.41 15.89
CA ASP A 219 5.44 1.82 16.20
C ASP A 219 4.44 2.42 15.21
N LEU A 220 4.57 2.11 13.92
CA LEU A 220 3.62 2.54 12.90
C LEU A 220 2.22 1.94 13.10
N ILE A 221 2.15 0.65 13.44
CA ILE A 221 0.87 0.01 13.80
C ILE A 221 0.22 0.76 14.97
N LYS A 222 0.99 1.11 16.00
CA LYS A 222 0.48 1.82 17.17
C LYS A 222 0.01 3.23 16.81
N ALA A 223 0.80 3.99 16.04
CA ALA A 223 0.48 5.34 15.59
C ALA A 223 -0.80 5.36 14.73
N GLY A 224 -0.85 4.54 13.67
CA GLY A 224 -2.01 4.47 12.80
C GLY A 224 -3.27 4.00 13.52
N ARG A 225 -3.16 2.99 14.41
CA ARG A 225 -4.29 2.52 15.24
C ARG A 225 -4.83 3.63 16.14
N LYS A 226 -3.96 4.42 16.78
CA LYS A 226 -4.35 5.55 17.63
C LYS A 226 -5.19 6.56 16.84
N VAL A 227 -4.76 6.92 15.63
CA VAL A 227 -5.50 7.85 14.76
C VAL A 227 -6.85 7.28 14.31
N LEU A 228 -6.89 6.03 13.84
CA LEU A 228 -8.13 5.38 13.41
C LEU A 228 -9.14 5.26 14.57
N ALA A 229 -8.68 4.87 15.76
CA ALA A 229 -9.52 4.76 16.96
C ALA A 229 -10.03 6.12 17.46
N ARG A 230 -9.17 7.15 17.41
CA ARG A 230 -9.57 8.54 17.72
C ARG A 230 -10.66 9.00 16.75
N SER A 231 -10.46 8.84 15.44
CA SER A 231 -11.45 9.22 14.44
C SER A 231 -12.79 8.52 14.66
N LEU A 232 -12.79 7.20 14.94
CA LEU A 232 -14.01 6.47 15.32
C LEU A 232 -14.71 7.07 16.53
N SER A 233 -13.97 7.40 17.58
CA SER A 233 -14.55 7.93 18.84
C SER A 233 -15.12 9.35 18.67
N GLU A 234 -14.49 10.18 17.83
CA GLU A 234 -14.91 11.56 17.58
C GLU A 234 -16.13 11.64 16.66
N ASN A 235 -16.30 10.65 15.79
CA ASN A 235 -17.26 10.67 14.69
C ASN A 235 -18.43 9.67 14.86
N ALA A 236 -18.47 8.96 15.98
CA ALA A 236 -19.57 8.10 16.37
C ALA A 236 -20.21 8.58 17.68
N ASP A 237 -21.51 8.31 17.84
CA ASP A 237 -22.23 8.47 19.09
C ASP A 237 -21.88 7.35 20.08
N SER A 238 -22.40 7.42 21.31
CA SER A 238 -22.10 6.46 22.39
C SER A 238 -22.53 5.01 22.09
N ASP A 239 -23.40 4.81 21.10
CA ASP A 239 -23.86 3.50 20.63
C ASP A 239 -23.07 2.98 19.41
N GLY A 240 -22.10 3.77 18.92
CA GLY A 240 -21.30 3.46 17.73
C GLY A 240 -21.93 3.91 16.41
N THR A 241 -23.09 4.58 16.43
CA THR A 241 -23.72 5.12 15.23
C THR A 241 -22.91 6.31 14.70
N PRO A 242 -22.52 6.37 13.42
CA PRO A 242 -21.86 7.54 12.84
C PRO A 242 -22.73 8.78 12.96
N ARG A 243 -22.12 9.93 13.28
CA ARG A 243 -22.83 11.20 13.41
C ARG A 243 -23.49 11.61 12.10
N ALA A 244 -24.70 12.18 12.18
CA ALA A 244 -25.51 12.49 11.00
C ALA A 244 -24.83 13.46 10.04
N GLU A 245 -24.01 14.38 10.54
CA GLU A 245 -23.23 15.35 9.77
C GLU A 245 -22.27 14.68 8.77
N MET A 246 -21.94 13.41 8.98
CA MET A 246 -21.02 12.67 8.12
C MET A 246 -21.68 12.07 6.88
N ILE A 247 -23.01 12.10 6.74
CA ILE A 247 -23.72 11.28 5.73
C ILE A 247 -23.15 11.44 4.31
N GLU A 248 -22.74 12.65 3.92
CA GLU A 248 -22.17 12.94 2.60
C GLU A 248 -20.75 12.38 2.43
N ARG A 249 -19.99 12.30 3.51
CA ARG A 249 -18.58 11.86 3.53
C ARG A 249 -18.41 10.45 4.11
N LEU A 250 -19.50 9.82 4.52
CA LEU A 250 -19.50 8.54 5.22
C LEU A 250 -18.75 7.44 4.44
N PRO A 251 -18.89 7.30 3.10
CA PRO A 251 -18.11 6.32 2.35
C PRO A 251 -16.61 6.58 2.41
N LEU A 252 -16.18 7.84 2.32
CA LEU A 252 -14.77 8.25 2.33
C LEU A 252 -14.14 8.05 3.71
N TRP A 253 -14.92 8.24 4.76
CA TRP A 253 -14.48 8.00 6.14
C TRP A 253 -14.44 6.50 6.51
N LEU A 254 -15.42 5.71 6.08
CA LEU A 254 -15.45 4.26 6.35
C LEU A 254 -14.39 3.49 5.56
N ALA A 255 -14.07 3.92 4.35
CA ALA A 255 -13.13 3.24 3.47
C ALA A 255 -11.75 2.94 4.12
N PRO A 256 -11.03 3.91 4.71
CA PRO A 256 -9.75 3.64 5.37
C PRO A 256 -9.88 2.70 6.57
N LEU A 257 -10.95 2.81 7.36
CA LEU A 257 -11.20 1.93 8.52
C LEU A 257 -11.40 0.47 8.08
N ILE A 258 -12.20 0.26 7.04
CA ILE A 258 -12.48 -1.08 6.50
C ILE A 258 -11.22 -1.67 5.90
N ARG A 259 -10.51 -0.94 5.03
CA ARG A 259 -9.28 -1.44 4.39
C ARG A 259 -8.20 -1.79 5.40
N ALA A 260 -7.94 -0.91 6.38
CA ALA A 260 -7.01 -1.17 7.47
C ALA A 260 -7.33 -2.50 8.19
N SER A 261 -8.60 -2.71 8.54
CA SER A 261 -9.05 -3.93 9.24
C SER A 261 -8.95 -5.21 8.42
N LEU A 262 -8.95 -5.11 7.09
CA LEU A 262 -8.88 -6.25 6.18
C LEU A 262 -7.45 -6.62 5.81
N ILE A 263 -6.54 -5.64 5.71
CA ILE A 263 -5.16 -5.86 5.30
C ILE A 263 -4.30 -6.30 6.50
N ALA A 264 -4.52 -5.73 7.69
CA ALA A 264 -3.70 -6.01 8.87
C ALA A 264 -4.09 -7.27 9.67
N LYS A 265 -4.92 -8.16 9.09
CA LYS A 265 -5.34 -9.45 9.68
C LYS A 265 -4.60 -10.61 9.03
#